data_AF-A0A536B1N6-F1
#
_entry.id   AF-A0A536B1N6-F1
#
_cell.length_a   1.000
_cell.length_b   1.000
_cell.length_c   1.000
_cell.angle_alpha   90.00
_cell.angle_beta   90.00
_cell.angle_gamma   90.00
#
_symmetry.space_group_name_H-M   'P 1'
#
loop_
_entity.id
_entity.type
_entity.pdbx_description
1 polymer ?
#
loop_
_entity_poly.entity_id
_entity_poly.type
_entity_poly.pdbx_seq_one_letter_code
_entity_poly.pdbx_strand_id
1 'polypeptide(L)'
;RQVAEEQDTLLLPLTSEGKENPYLLQQALQQAMQDGAGLARDEKGLKACLNSVLELRQRAARIHVPGSRRYNPGWHTARDLRFMLTVSECIVRAAIERRESRGAHWRLDYLEKDAALGRVNFIAYNDDGHVKLRQRPVPEMPPELARLIQEPAAMPPPTTQPPAPRPPSPKRVPA
;
A
#
# COMPACT_ATOMS: atom_id res chain seq x y z
N ARG A 1 -16.66 2.10 28.52
CA ARG A 1 -17.50 1.53 27.43
C ARG A 1 -16.62 1.13 26.24
N GLN A 2 -15.92 2.09 25.63
CA GLN A 2 -15.03 1.87 24.48
C GLN A 2 -13.91 0.83 24.71
N VAL A 3 -13.28 0.81 25.91
CA VAL A 3 -12.23 -0.17 26.23
C VAL A 3 -12.75 -1.61 26.26
N ALA A 4 -13.98 -1.82 26.74
CA ALA A 4 -14.56 -3.17 26.82
C ALA A 4 -14.91 -3.71 25.42
N GLU A 5 -15.51 -2.86 24.57
CA GLU A 5 -15.82 -3.21 23.18
C GLU A 5 -14.56 -3.57 22.38
N GLU A 6 -13.48 -2.83 22.57
CA GLU A 6 -12.20 -3.15 21.93
C GLU A 6 -11.58 -4.44 22.48
N GLN A 7 -11.69 -4.71 23.78
CA GLN A 7 -11.25 -5.98 24.35
C GLN A 7 -12.01 -7.16 23.76
N ASP A 8 -13.33 -7.06 23.64
CA ASP A 8 -14.18 -8.09 23.04
C ASP A 8 -13.77 -8.32 21.58
N THR A 9 -13.57 -7.24 20.83
CA THR A 9 -13.12 -7.29 19.44
C THR A 9 -11.75 -7.95 19.31
N LEU A 10 -10.81 -7.65 20.21
CA LEU A 10 -9.48 -8.25 20.22
C LEU A 10 -9.53 -9.74 20.58
N LEU A 11 -10.43 -10.15 21.47
CA LEU A 11 -10.53 -11.55 21.90
C LEU A 11 -11.38 -12.40 20.97
N LEU A 12 -12.21 -11.79 20.13
CA LEU A 12 -13.11 -12.47 19.20
C LEU A 12 -12.44 -13.61 18.39
N PRO A 13 -11.22 -13.47 17.81
CA PRO A 13 -10.60 -14.58 17.09
C PRO A 13 -10.30 -15.81 17.94
N LEU A 14 -10.14 -15.65 19.26
CA LEU A 14 -9.84 -16.74 20.20
C LEU A 14 -11.10 -17.41 20.77
N THR A 15 -12.24 -16.70 20.74
CA THR A 15 -13.52 -17.17 21.31
C THR A 15 -14.56 -17.52 20.26
N SER A 16 -14.37 -17.07 19.01
CA SER A 16 -15.24 -17.37 17.87
C SER A 16 -15.27 -18.87 17.55
N GLU A 17 -16.42 -19.40 17.19
CA GLU A 17 -16.58 -20.79 16.66
C GLU A 17 -16.38 -20.87 15.14
N GLY A 18 -15.81 -19.82 14.55
CA GLY A 18 -15.48 -19.77 13.14
C GLY A 18 -14.51 -20.87 12.70
N LYS A 19 -14.36 -21.03 11.38
CA LYS A 19 -13.44 -22.03 10.79
C LYS A 19 -12.42 -21.42 9.83
N GLU A 20 -12.43 -20.10 9.68
CA GLU A 20 -11.49 -19.42 8.78
C GLU A 20 -10.12 -19.30 9.43
N ASN A 21 -9.09 -19.71 8.68
CA ASN A 21 -7.71 -19.63 9.11
C ASN A 21 -7.13 -18.26 8.71
N PRO A 22 -6.55 -17.49 9.65
CA PRO A 22 -6.06 -16.15 9.36
C PRO A 22 -4.91 -16.13 8.34
N TYR A 23 -4.04 -17.15 8.33
CA TYR A 23 -2.92 -17.23 7.39
C TYR A 23 -3.39 -17.49 5.97
N LEU A 24 -4.38 -18.36 5.79
CA LEU A 24 -4.95 -18.62 4.47
C LEU A 24 -5.66 -17.38 3.91
N LEU A 25 -6.37 -16.64 4.75
CA LEU A 25 -6.98 -15.38 4.34
C LEU A 25 -5.94 -14.30 4.00
N GLN A 26 -4.84 -14.23 4.77
CA GLN A 26 -3.73 -13.32 4.45
C GLN A 26 -3.11 -13.67 3.10
N GLN A 27 -2.85 -14.95 2.83
CA GLN A 27 -2.33 -15.40 1.55
C GLN A 27 -3.29 -15.08 0.40
N ALA A 28 -4.59 -15.31 0.59
CA ALA A 28 -5.60 -14.96 -0.41
C ALA A 28 -5.66 -13.45 -0.68
N LEU A 29 -5.53 -12.61 0.36
CA LEU A 29 -5.45 -11.17 0.20
C LEU A 29 -4.20 -10.75 -0.59
N GLN A 30 -3.04 -11.32 -0.27
CA GLN A 30 -1.80 -11.05 -1.00
C GLN A 30 -1.95 -11.42 -2.49
N GLN A 31 -2.53 -12.58 -2.78
CA GLN A 31 -2.77 -13.03 -4.16
C GLN A 31 -3.73 -12.08 -4.89
N ALA A 32 -4.87 -11.74 -4.29
CA ALA A 32 -5.84 -10.83 -4.89
C ALA A 32 -5.23 -9.44 -5.20
N MET A 33 -4.41 -8.91 -4.30
CA MET A 33 -3.73 -7.63 -4.50
C MET A 33 -2.64 -7.72 -5.57
N GLN A 34 -1.89 -8.83 -5.63
CA GLN A 34 -0.89 -9.06 -6.66
C GLN A 34 -1.53 -9.12 -8.05
N ASP A 35 -2.65 -9.82 -8.19
CA ASP A 35 -3.31 -10.06 -9.47
C ASP A 35 -4.00 -8.81 -10.04
N GLY A 36 -4.67 -8.02 -9.19
CA GLY A 36 -5.47 -6.88 -9.66
C GLY A 36 -4.91 -5.49 -9.33
N ALA A 37 -4.02 -5.38 -8.35
CA ALA A 37 -3.43 -4.13 -7.90
C ALA A 37 -1.89 -4.12 -7.93
N GLY A 38 -1.28 -4.99 -8.75
CA GLY A 38 0.17 -5.08 -8.98
C GLY A 38 0.77 -3.87 -9.71
N LEU A 39 1.86 -4.09 -10.46
CA LEU A 39 2.57 -3.03 -11.19
C LEU A 39 1.72 -2.43 -12.32
N ALA A 40 1.17 -3.29 -13.18
CA ALA A 40 0.27 -2.92 -14.26
C ALA A 40 -1.17 -3.25 -13.86
N ARG A 41 -2.10 -2.35 -14.16
CA ARG A 41 -3.50 -2.44 -13.71
C ARG A 41 -4.45 -2.13 -14.86
N ASP A 42 -5.65 -2.68 -14.81
CA ASP A 42 -6.76 -2.28 -15.67
C ASP A 42 -8.07 -2.25 -14.86
N GLU A 43 -9.14 -1.67 -15.44
CA GLU A 43 -10.42 -1.56 -14.73
C GLU A 43 -10.99 -2.92 -14.29
N LYS A 44 -10.81 -3.97 -15.11
CA LYS A 44 -11.36 -5.29 -14.85
C LYS A 44 -10.68 -5.95 -13.65
N GLY A 45 -9.35 -5.97 -13.64
CA GLY A 45 -8.53 -6.52 -12.57
C GLY A 45 -8.73 -5.77 -11.26
N LEU A 46 -8.82 -4.43 -11.31
CA LEU A 46 -9.08 -3.61 -10.12
C LEU A 46 -10.46 -3.90 -9.51
N LYS A 47 -11.51 -4.00 -10.33
CA LYS A 47 -12.87 -4.35 -9.85
C LYS A 47 -12.93 -5.76 -9.28
N ALA A 48 -12.27 -6.72 -9.93
CA ALA A 48 -12.16 -8.09 -9.42
C ALA A 48 -11.45 -8.13 -8.06
N CYS A 49 -10.31 -7.43 -7.95
CA CYS A 49 -9.57 -7.29 -6.70
C CYS A 49 -10.43 -6.68 -5.59
N LEU A 50 -11.17 -5.60 -5.88
CA LEU A 50 -12.07 -4.98 -4.90
C LEU A 50 -13.09 -5.98 -4.38
N ASN A 51 -13.74 -6.73 -5.29
CA ASN A 51 -14.72 -7.75 -4.90
C ASN A 51 -14.09 -8.82 -4.00
N SER A 52 -12.90 -9.32 -4.34
CA SER A 52 -12.16 -10.28 -3.51
C SER A 52 -11.82 -9.70 -2.14
N VAL A 53 -11.37 -8.45 -2.04
CA VAL A 53 -11.09 -7.80 -0.74
C VAL A 53 -12.36 -7.70 0.11
N LEU A 54 -13.49 -7.33 -0.49
CA LEU A 54 -14.78 -7.25 0.23
C LEU A 54 -15.26 -8.62 0.71
N GLU A 55 -15.11 -9.66 -0.10
CA GLU A 55 -15.43 -11.05 0.28
C GLU A 55 -14.53 -11.52 1.42
N LEU A 56 -13.21 -11.33 1.29
CA LEU A 56 -12.24 -11.70 2.33
C LEU A 56 -12.52 -10.97 3.65
N ARG A 57 -13.04 -9.74 3.61
CA ARG A 57 -13.47 -9.05 4.83
C ARG A 57 -14.66 -9.72 5.52
N GLN A 58 -15.66 -10.14 4.75
CA GLN A 58 -16.79 -10.89 5.32
C GLN A 58 -16.33 -12.22 5.92
N ARG A 59 -15.39 -12.90 5.26
CA ARG A 59 -14.77 -14.14 5.75
C ARG A 59 -13.93 -13.90 7.00
N ALA A 60 -13.20 -12.80 7.07
CA ALA A 60 -12.37 -12.45 8.21
C ALA A 60 -13.16 -12.29 9.52
N ALA A 61 -14.46 -11.97 9.44
CA ALA A 61 -15.34 -11.93 10.60
C ALA A 61 -15.57 -13.32 11.25
N ARG A 62 -15.26 -14.41 10.53
CA ARG A 62 -15.40 -15.80 10.98
C ARG A 62 -14.04 -16.47 11.25
N ILE A 63 -13.00 -15.69 11.48
CA ILE A 63 -11.70 -16.23 11.87
C ILE A 63 -11.81 -16.91 13.23
N HIS A 64 -11.16 -18.06 13.34
CA HIS A 64 -10.89 -18.72 14.60
C HIS A 64 -9.40 -19.04 14.70
N VAL A 65 -8.84 -18.78 15.86
CA VAL A 65 -7.44 -19.08 16.19
C VAL A 65 -7.42 -20.03 17.38
N PRO A 66 -6.96 -21.28 17.19
CA PRO A 66 -6.85 -22.22 18.28
C PRO A 66 -5.72 -21.84 19.25
N GLY A 67 -5.76 -22.42 20.44
CA GLY A 67 -4.70 -22.33 21.44
C GLY A 67 -4.92 -21.26 22.50
N SER A 68 -3.86 -20.98 23.27
CA SER A 68 -3.96 -20.09 24.43
C SER A 68 -3.85 -18.62 24.04
N ARG A 69 -4.24 -17.74 24.98
CA ARG A 69 -4.00 -16.29 24.90
C ARG A 69 -2.53 -15.90 25.08
N ARG A 70 -1.68 -16.78 25.61
CA ARG A 70 -0.26 -16.48 25.80
C ARG A 70 0.43 -16.58 24.45
N TYR A 71 1.02 -15.46 23.99
CA TYR A 71 1.80 -15.31 22.76
C TYR A 71 1.32 -16.21 21.61
N ASN A 72 0.28 -15.75 20.90
CA ASN A 72 -0.37 -16.51 19.83
C ASN A 72 -0.14 -15.84 18.46
N PRO A 73 0.78 -16.37 17.63
CA PRO A 73 1.04 -15.84 16.29
C PRO A 73 -0.21 -15.78 15.39
N GLY A 74 -1.12 -16.75 15.50
CA GLY A 74 -2.35 -16.73 14.70
C GLY A 74 -3.26 -15.57 15.06
N TRP A 75 -3.29 -15.18 16.35
CA TRP A 75 -4.03 -14.02 16.82
C TRP A 75 -3.43 -12.71 16.30
N HIS A 76 -2.10 -12.61 16.29
CA HIS A 76 -1.40 -11.46 15.71
C HIS A 76 -1.78 -11.29 14.23
N THR A 77 -1.70 -12.36 13.44
CA THR A 77 -2.10 -12.34 12.03
C THR A 77 -3.58 -11.97 11.85
N ALA A 78 -4.48 -12.54 12.66
CA ALA A 78 -5.91 -12.23 12.60
C ALA A 78 -6.18 -10.74 12.86
N ARG A 79 -5.46 -10.14 13.81
CA ARG A 79 -5.55 -8.71 14.10
C ARG A 79 -5.02 -7.87 12.95
N ASP A 80 -3.83 -8.18 12.44
CA ASP A 80 -3.20 -7.42 11.36
C ASP A 80 -4.03 -7.50 10.08
N LEU A 81 -4.67 -8.63 9.82
CA LEU A 81 -5.52 -8.84 8.65
C LEU A 81 -6.68 -7.84 8.57
N ARG A 82 -7.27 -7.44 9.70
CA ARG A 82 -8.33 -6.41 9.71
C ARG A 82 -7.84 -5.08 9.15
N PHE A 83 -6.62 -4.69 9.51
CA PHE A 83 -6.00 -3.46 9.01
C PHE A 83 -5.55 -3.60 7.56
N MET A 84 -4.93 -4.73 7.21
CA MET A 84 -4.54 -5.03 5.83
C MET A 84 -5.74 -4.95 4.88
N LEU A 85 -6.87 -5.58 5.22
CA LEU A 85 -8.10 -5.52 4.44
C LEU A 85 -8.66 -4.11 4.26
N THR A 86 -8.53 -3.26 5.28
CA THR A 86 -9.01 -1.87 5.23
C THR A 86 -8.12 -1.05 4.29
N VAL A 87 -6.81 -1.14 4.46
CA VAL A 87 -5.83 -0.42 3.63
C VAL A 87 -5.89 -0.89 2.18
N SER A 88 -6.00 -2.20 1.95
CA SER A 88 -6.15 -2.77 0.60
C SER A 88 -7.38 -2.23 -0.11
N GLU A 89 -8.54 -2.15 0.55
CA GLU A 89 -9.72 -1.53 -0.07
C GLU A 89 -9.49 -0.05 -0.39
N CYS A 90 -8.86 0.71 0.51
CA CYS A 90 -8.52 2.11 0.26
C CYS A 90 -7.67 2.28 -1.00
N ILE A 91 -6.63 1.44 -1.15
CA ILE A 91 -5.74 1.44 -2.30
C ILE A 91 -6.52 1.12 -3.59
N VAL A 92 -7.28 0.02 -3.59
CA VAL A 92 -7.97 -0.45 -4.79
C VAL A 92 -9.05 0.54 -5.23
N ARG A 93 -9.84 1.09 -4.29
CA ARG A 93 -10.83 2.12 -4.61
C ARG A 93 -10.18 3.36 -5.22
N ALA A 94 -9.08 3.84 -4.63
CA ALA A 94 -8.36 5.00 -5.17
C ALA A 94 -7.79 4.72 -6.56
N ALA A 95 -7.30 3.50 -6.80
CA ALA A 95 -6.79 3.09 -8.11
C ALA A 95 -7.89 2.99 -9.19
N ILE A 96 -9.10 2.54 -8.81
CA ILE A 96 -10.27 2.53 -9.70
C ILE A 96 -10.65 3.94 -10.11
N GLU A 97 -10.72 4.85 -9.14
CA GLU A 97 -11.13 6.25 -9.36
C GLU A 97 -10.08 7.03 -10.16
N ARG A 98 -8.78 6.78 -9.93
CA ARG A 98 -7.69 7.45 -10.65
C ARG A 98 -7.47 6.82 -12.03
N ARG A 99 -8.15 7.38 -13.03
CA ARG A 99 -8.08 7.00 -14.45
C ARG A 99 -6.96 7.73 -15.21
N GLU A 100 -5.72 7.56 -14.77
CA GLU A 100 -4.50 8.02 -15.47
C GLU A 100 -3.32 7.11 -15.11
N SER A 101 -2.15 7.37 -15.73
CA SER A 101 -0.89 6.77 -15.32
C SER A 101 0.12 7.83 -14.86
N ARG A 102 0.60 7.71 -13.61
CA ARG A 102 1.55 8.66 -13.00
C ARG A 102 2.37 7.97 -11.90
N GLY A 103 3.69 8.02 -12.04
CA GLY A 103 4.61 7.44 -11.05
C GLY A 103 4.41 5.92 -10.94
N ALA A 104 4.23 5.41 -9.72
CA ALA A 104 3.98 3.99 -9.46
C ALA A 104 2.52 3.54 -9.73
N HIS A 105 1.65 4.46 -10.14
CA HIS A 105 0.30 4.12 -10.58
C HIS A 105 0.28 4.04 -12.10
N TRP A 106 0.24 2.81 -12.63
CA TRP A 106 0.24 2.55 -14.07
C TRP A 106 -0.99 1.74 -14.47
N ARG A 107 -1.81 2.33 -15.34
CA ARG A 107 -3.05 1.77 -15.87
C ARG A 107 -2.92 1.53 -17.37
N LEU A 108 -3.08 0.27 -17.79
CA LEU A 108 -2.99 -0.15 -19.19
C LEU A 108 -4.13 0.43 -20.04
N ASP A 109 -5.26 0.74 -19.43
CA ASP A 109 -6.42 1.38 -20.05
C ASP A 109 -6.38 2.92 -20.02
N TYR A 110 -5.44 3.52 -19.29
CA TYR A 110 -5.22 4.98 -19.23
C TYR A 110 -3.72 5.29 -19.14
N LEU A 111 -3.03 5.23 -20.28
CA LEU A 111 -1.56 5.35 -20.35
C LEU A 111 -1.02 6.77 -20.11
N GLU A 112 -1.84 7.79 -20.41
CA GLU A 112 -1.44 9.18 -20.32
C GLU A 112 -1.72 9.78 -18.94
N LYS A 113 -1.04 10.90 -18.66
CA LYS A 113 -1.30 11.73 -17.48
C LYS A 113 -2.49 12.63 -17.75
N ASP A 114 -3.38 12.74 -16.77
CA ASP A 114 -4.49 13.69 -16.77
C ASP A 114 -4.08 14.93 -15.95
N ALA A 115 -4.23 16.12 -16.57
CA ALA A 115 -3.85 17.38 -15.95
C ALA A 115 -4.70 17.73 -14.71
N ALA A 116 -6.00 17.42 -14.73
CA ALA A 116 -6.90 17.65 -13.60
C ALA A 116 -6.60 16.69 -12.45
N LEU A 117 -6.41 15.40 -12.74
CA LEU A 117 -6.05 14.40 -11.72
C LEU A 117 -4.67 14.65 -11.11
N GLY A 118 -3.77 15.32 -11.84
CA GLY A 118 -2.48 15.77 -11.33
C GLY A 118 -2.55 16.86 -10.25
N ARG A 119 -3.68 17.56 -10.13
CA ARG A 119 -3.86 18.65 -9.16
C ARG A 119 -4.65 18.22 -7.91
N VAL A 120 -4.98 16.94 -7.78
CA VAL A 120 -5.76 16.41 -6.66
C VAL A 120 -5.13 15.17 -6.04
N ASN A 121 -5.27 15.07 -4.72
CA ASN A 121 -5.02 13.89 -3.91
C ASN A 121 -6.33 13.17 -3.63
N PHE A 122 -6.34 11.84 -3.76
CA PHE A 122 -7.45 11.01 -3.30
C PHE A 122 -7.26 10.70 -1.81
N ILE A 123 -8.25 11.07 -1.01
CA ILE A 123 -8.28 10.82 0.43
C ILE A 123 -9.31 9.73 0.70
N ALA A 124 -8.85 8.57 1.14
CA ALA A 124 -9.71 7.53 1.65
C ALA A 124 -10.04 7.79 3.12
N TYR A 125 -11.30 7.60 3.49
CA TYR A 125 -11.76 7.73 4.88
C TYR A 125 -12.82 6.66 5.16
N ASN A 126 -12.93 6.31 6.44
CA ASN A 126 -13.97 5.41 6.92
C ASN A 126 -15.22 6.24 7.24
N ASP A 127 -16.35 5.79 6.72
CA ASP A 127 -17.68 6.32 6.99
C ASP A 127 -18.58 5.14 7.36
N ASP A 128 -18.91 5.01 8.64
CA ASP A 128 -19.71 3.91 9.21
C ASP A 128 -19.26 2.51 8.76
N GLY A 129 -17.95 2.25 8.76
CA GLY A 129 -17.39 0.96 8.37
C GLY A 129 -17.18 0.78 6.87
N HIS A 130 -17.56 1.76 6.06
CA HIS A 130 -17.37 1.76 4.61
C HIS A 130 -16.26 2.71 4.21
N VAL A 131 -15.38 2.27 3.30
CA VAL A 131 -14.35 3.14 2.74
C VAL A 131 -14.96 4.03 1.67
N LYS A 132 -14.90 5.34 1.87
CA LYS A 132 -15.26 6.37 0.90
C LYS A 132 -14.03 7.16 0.45
N LEU A 133 -14.14 7.77 -0.73
CA LEU A 133 -13.11 8.63 -1.30
C LEU A 133 -13.61 10.08 -1.36
N ARG A 134 -12.70 11.02 -1.14
CA ARG A 134 -12.89 12.42 -1.50
C ARG A 134 -11.62 12.95 -2.16
N GLN A 135 -11.78 13.91 -3.05
CA GLN A 135 -10.65 14.60 -3.67
C GLN A 135 -10.27 15.81 -2.83
N ARG A 136 -8.97 16.06 -2.68
CA ARG A 136 -8.42 17.27 -2.05
C ARG A 136 -7.41 17.91 -3.00
N PRO A 137 -7.52 19.21 -3.30
CA PRO A 137 -6.51 19.91 -4.08
C PRO A 137 -5.10 19.71 -3.51
N VAL A 138 -4.13 19.53 -4.40
CA VAL A 138 -2.71 19.53 -4.04
C VAL A 138 -2.34 20.98 -3.70
N PRO A 139 -1.74 21.25 -2.53
CA PRO A 139 -1.24 22.58 -2.21
C PRO A 139 -0.27 23.06 -3.27
N GLU A 140 -0.35 24.34 -3.64
CA GLU A 140 0.61 24.90 -4.58
C GLU A 140 2.01 24.86 -3.98
N MET A 141 2.97 24.50 -4.82
CA MET A 141 4.37 24.47 -4.42
C MET A 141 4.82 25.89 -4.09
N PRO A 142 5.44 26.11 -2.92
CA PRO A 142 6.03 27.41 -2.61
C PRO A 142 6.99 27.87 -3.72
N PRO A 143 6.99 29.17 -4.10
CA PRO A 143 7.76 29.67 -5.24
C PRO A 143 9.26 29.36 -5.17
N GLU A 144 9.84 29.36 -3.97
CA GLU A 144 11.23 29.05 -3.71
C GLU A 144 11.60 27.60 -4.09
N LEU A 145 10.70 26.64 -3.84
CA LEU A 145 10.91 25.25 -4.20
C LEU A 145 10.63 24.99 -5.68
N ALA A 146 9.66 25.70 -6.26
CA ALA A 146 9.34 25.59 -7.67
C ALA A 146 10.54 25.94 -8.57
N ARG A 147 11.36 26.93 -8.16
CA ARG A 147 12.60 27.30 -8.86
C ARG A 147 13.62 26.16 -8.94
N LEU A 148 13.75 25.36 -7.87
CA LEU A 148 14.70 24.24 -7.81
C LEU A 148 14.34 23.08 -8.75
N ILE A 149 13.06 22.94 -9.09
CA ILE A 149 12.57 21.90 -10.02
C ILE A 149 12.57 22.41 -11.47
N GLN A 150 12.47 23.72 -11.66
CA GLN A 150 12.45 24.37 -12.97
C GLN A 150 13.85 24.66 -13.53
N GLU A 151 14.90 24.68 -12.70
CA GLU A 151 16.27 24.73 -13.20
C GLU A 151 16.54 23.49 -14.07
N PRO A 152 16.81 23.63 -15.37
CA PRO A 152 17.25 22.50 -16.17
C PRO A 152 18.54 21.98 -15.54
N ALA A 153 18.69 20.66 -15.48
CA ALA A 153 19.89 19.99 -15.04
C ALA A 153 21.12 20.48 -15.82
N ALA A 154 21.72 21.59 -15.40
CA ALA A 154 23.12 21.86 -15.64
C ALA A 154 23.86 20.94 -14.67
N MET A 155 23.95 19.65 -15.02
CA MET A 155 25.13 18.95 -14.59
C MET A 155 26.31 19.79 -15.10
N PRO A 156 27.26 20.20 -14.24
CA PRO A 156 28.49 20.75 -14.75
C PRO A 156 29.04 19.73 -15.77
N PRO A 157 29.57 20.19 -16.92
CA PRO A 157 30.16 19.28 -17.90
C PRO A 157 31.13 18.35 -17.17
N PRO A 158 31.14 17.03 -17.47
CA PRO A 158 32.03 16.11 -16.80
C PRO A 158 33.44 16.68 -16.87
N THR A 159 34.05 16.90 -15.70
CA THR A 159 35.40 17.44 -15.61
C THR A 159 36.31 16.57 -16.46
N THR A 160 36.88 17.13 -17.52
CA THR A 160 37.80 16.44 -18.45
C THR A 160 39.14 16.08 -17.81
N GLN A 161 39.26 16.16 -16.48
CA GLN A 161 40.45 15.73 -15.79
C GLN A 161 40.48 14.20 -15.77
N PRO A 162 41.52 13.57 -16.35
CA PRO A 162 41.71 12.14 -16.19
C PRO A 162 41.78 11.81 -14.69
N PRO A 163 41.20 10.67 -14.27
CA PRO A 163 41.21 10.29 -12.86
C PRO A 163 42.66 10.27 -12.36
N ALA A 164 42.90 10.89 -11.21
CA ALA A 164 44.20 10.88 -10.56
C ALA A 164 44.71 9.42 -10.45
N PRO A 165 46.01 9.17 -10.70
CA PRO A 165 46.54 7.82 -10.64
C PRO A 165 46.24 7.22 -9.26
N ARG A 166 45.70 6.00 -9.25
CA ARG A 166 45.39 5.30 -8.00
C ARG A 166 46.67 5.24 -7.15
N PRO A 167 46.61 5.61 -5.86
CA PRO A 167 47.76 5.43 -4.99
C PRO A 167 48.14 3.95 -4.96
N PRO A 168 49.44 3.63 -4.87
CA PRO A 168 49.90 2.24 -4.88
C PRO A 168 49.26 1.48 -3.71
N SER A 169 48.71 0.30 -4.02
CA SER A 169 48.14 -0.59 -3.02
C SER A 169 49.19 -0.87 -1.93
N PRO A 170 48.84 -0.76 -0.63
CA PRO A 170 49.78 -1.11 0.42
C PRO A 170 50.21 -2.56 0.25
N LYS A 171 51.53 -2.79 0.23
CA LYS A 171 52.10 -4.15 0.16
C LYS A 171 51.52 -4.95 1.33
N ARG A 172 50.91 -6.10 1.03
CA ARG A 172 50.52 -7.08 2.05
C ARG A 172 51.75 -7.38 2.88
N VAL A 173 51.71 -7.03 4.16
CA VAL A 173 52.70 -7.45 5.14
C VAL A 173 52.37 -8.90 5.49
N PRO A 174 53.31 -9.85 5.31
CA PRO A 174 53.09 -11.23 5.74
C PRO A 174 53.38 -11.37 7.24
N ALA A 175 52.35 -11.77 8.01
CA ALA A 175 52.39 -12.77 9.08
C ALA A 175 50.95 -13.06 9.52
#